data_AF-A0A953CNJ4-F1
#
_entry.id   AF-A0A953CNJ4-F1
#
_cell.length_a   1.000
_cell.length_b   1.000
_cell.length_c   1.000
_cell.angle_alpha   90.00
_cell.angle_beta   90.00
_cell.angle_gamma   90.00
#
_symmetry.space_group_name_H-M   'P 1'
#
loop_
_entity.id
_entity.type
_entity.pdbx_description
1 polymer ?
#
loop_
_entity_poly.entity_id
_entity_poly.type
_entity_poly.pdbx_seq_one_letter_code
_entity_poly.pdbx_strand_id
1 'polypeptide(L)'
;MLMTFGDRALGLRAWEAAGGAPCVTVQFDMLFLSSGRIGEFIELEPELVRQTSSLLFLRGVLTASDRPVATASGVWKILKPRQ
;
A
#
# COMPACT_ATOMS: atom_id res chain seq x y z
N MET A 1 -8.30 -9.35 -6.39
CA MET A 1 -6.85 -9.62 -6.34
C MET A 1 -6.03 -8.33 -6.28
N LEU A 2 -6.23 -7.37 -7.19
CA LEU A 2 -5.46 -6.10 -7.19
C LEU A 2 -5.54 -5.31 -5.88
N MET A 3 -6.75 -5.10 -5.32
CA MET A 3 -6.88 -4.42 -4.01
C MET A 3 -6.12 -5.15 -2.90
N THR A 4 -6.24 -6.47 -2.81
CA THR A 4 -5.53 -7.30 -1.82
C THR A 4 -4.02 -7.18 -1.97
N PHE A 5 -3.51 -7.19 -3.21
CA PHE A 5 -2.09 -7.00 -3.49
C PHE A 5 -1.62 -5.59 -3.10
N GLY A 6 -2.38 -4.56 -3.48
CA GLY A 6 -2.10 -3.17 -3.12
C GLY A 6 -2.07 -2.94 -1.61
N ASP A 7 -3.08 -3.42 -0.87
CA ASP A 7 -3.12 -3.33 0.59
C ASP A 7 -1.94 -4.06 1.23
N ARG A 8 -1.59 -5.26 0.75
CA ARG A 8 -0.44 -6.01 1.27
C ARG A 8 0.89 -5.30 1.01
N ALA A 9 1.10 -4.76 -0.19
CA ALA A 9 2.33 -4.08 -0.56
C ALA A 9 2.51 -2.76 0.22
N LEU A 10 1.47 -1.91 0.25
CA LEU A 10 1.50 -0.69 1.07
C LEU A 10 1.66 -1.01 2.56
N GLY A 11 0.96 -2.04 3.06
CA GLY A 11 1.03 -2.48 4.46
C GLY A 11 2.39 -3.06 4.85
N LEU A 12 3.08 -3.75 3.94
CA LEU A 12 4.45 -4.23 4.18
C LEU A 12 5.41 -3.03 4.35
N ARG A 13 5.31 -2.02 3.48
CA ARG A 13 6.13 -0.80 3.60
C ARG A 13 5.75 0.04 4.82
N ALA A 14 4.49 0.02 5.23
CA ALA A 14 4.08 0.61 6.50
C ALA A 14 4.75 -0.09 7.70
N TRP A 15 4.73 -1.43 7.72
CA TRP A 15 5.37 -2.22 8.78
C TRP A 15 6.89 -1.98 8.85
N GLU A 16 7.56 -1.90 7.70
CA GLU A 16 8.99 -1.54 7.62
C GLU A 16 9.25 -0.13 8.17
N ALA A 17 8.47 0.87 7.73
CA ALA A 17 8.59 2.25 8.21
C ALA A 17 8.28 2.40 9.72
N ALA A 18 7.46 1.50 10.26
CA ALA A 18 7.16 1.43 11.69
C ALA A 18 8.23 0.71 12.52
N GLY A 19 9.35 0.29 11.92
CA GLY A 19 10.41 -0.45 12.62
C GLY A 19 9.94 -1.83 13.09
N GLY A 20 9.05 -2.47 12.34
CA GLY A 20 8.53 -3.80 12.67
C GLY A 20 7.32 -3.79 13.63
N ALA A 21 6.85 -2.63 14.06
CA ALA A 21 5.66 -2.53 14.91
C ALA A 21 4.38 -2.94 14.13
N PRO A 22 3.42 -3.63 14.78
CA PRO A 22 2.16 -3.99 14.14
C PRO A 22 1.42 -2.76 13.61
N CYS A 23 0.97 -2.83 12.36
CA CYS A 23 0.24 -1.76 11.70
C CYS A 23 -1.13 -2.27 11.22
N VAL A 24 -2.13 -1.40 11.25
CA VAL A 24 -3.48 -1.69 10.72
C VAL A 24 -3.90 -0.66 9.70
N THR A 25 -4.56 -1.11 8.63
CA THR A 25 -5.13 -0.23 7.60
C THR A 25 -6.27 0.59 8.21
N VAL A 26 -6.20 1.92 8.12
CA VAL A 26 -7.24 2.86 8.56
C VAL A 26 -8.10 3.30 7.38
N GLN A 27 -7.44 3.60 6.27
CA GLN A 27 -8.04 4.03 5.01
C GLN A 27 -7.27 3.39 3.88
N PHE A 28 -7.99 2.95 2.85
CA PHE A 28 -7.40 2.47 1.62
C PHE A 28 -8.29 2.87 0.45
N ASP A 29 -7.71 3.55 -0.52
CA ASP A 29 -8.35 3.95 -1.76
C ASP A 29 -7.59 3.37 -2.94
N MET A 30 -8.33 2.85 -3.91
CA MET A 30 -7.79 2.35 -5.16
C MET A 30 -8.60 2.90 -6.33
N LEU A 31 -7.92 3.56 -7.27
CA LEU A 31 -8.51 4.01 -8.53
C LEU A 31 -8.03 3.11 -9.66
N PHE A 32 -8.95 2.40 -10.30
CA PHE A 32 -8.64 1.57 -11.47
C PHE A 32 -8.53 2.43 -12.72
N LEU A 33 -7.42 2.31 -13.44
CA LEU A 33 -7.11 3.08 -14.64
C LEU A 33 -7.23 2.23 -15.91
N SER A 34 -6.86 0.95 -15.82
CA SER A 34 -6.98 -0.01 -16.92
C SER A 34 -7.14 -1.44 -16.39
N SER A 35 -7.35 -2.42 -17.28
CA SER A 35 -7.50 -3.82 -16.89
C SER A 35 -6.15 -4.52 -16.72
N GLY A 36 -6.00 -5.30 -15.65
CA GLY A 36 -4.97 -6.33 -15.57
C GLY A 36 -5.43 -7.60 -16.28
N ARG A 37 -4.60 -8.19 -17.13
CA ARG A 37 -4.90 -9.42 -17.87
C ARG A 37 -4.22 -10.63 -17.24
N ILE A 38 -4.83 -11.80 -17.42
CA ILE A 38 -4.23 -13.06 -16.97
C ILE A 38 -2.90 -13.26 -17.70
N GLY A 39 -1.86 -13.62 -16.94
CA GLY A 39 -0.50 -13.77 -17.45
C GLY A 39 0.36 -12.50 -17.40
N GLU A 40 -0.23 -11.33 -17.13
CA GLU A 40 0.56 -10.12 -16.87
C GLU A 40 1.13 -10.14 -15.45
N PHE A 41 2.40 -9.73 -15.32
CA PHE A 41 3.03 -9.51 -14.02
C PHE A 41 2.68 -8.10 -13.53
N ILE A 42 2.10 -8.02 -12.34
CA ILE A 42 1.70 -6.75 -11.73
C ILE A 42 2.70 -6.39 -10.65
N GLU A 43 3.28 -5.21 -10.76
CA GLU A 43 4.27 -4.67 -9.84
C GLU A 43 3.73 -3.40 -9.16
N LEU A 44 4.22 -3.14 -7.95
CA LEU A 44 3.95 -1.91 -7.22
C LEU A 44 5.12 -1.62 -6.27
N GLU A 45 5.68 -0.43 -6.36
CA GLU A 45 6.65 0.10 -5.41
C GLU A 45 5.96 1.15 -4.51
N PRO A 46 5.71 0.86 -3.23
CA PRO A 46 5.09 1.84 -2.33
C PRO A 46 6.03 2.99 -1.99
N GLU A 47 5.49 4.20 -2.05
CA GLU A 47 6.12 5.42 -1.57
C GLU A 47 5.55 5.79 -0.19
N LEU A 48 6.43 5.96 0.81
CA LEU A 48 6.07 6.58 2.08
C LEU A 48 6.03 8.10 1.89
N VAL A 49 4.83 8.66 1.90
CA VAL A 49 4.61 10.10 1.70
C VAL A 49 4.91 10.87 2.99
N ARG A 50 4.47 10.34 4.13
CA ARG A 50 4.65 10.96 5.44
C ARG A 50 4.56 9.94 6.56
N GLN A 51 5.40 10.12 7.57
CA GLN A 51 5.34 9.39 8.84
C GLN A 51 5.11 10.38 9.99
N THR A 52 4.20 10.03 10.90
CA THR A 52 3.99 10.72 12.17
C THR A 52 4.31 9.78 13.34
N SER A 53 3.98 10.18 14.56
CA SER A 53 4.14 9.33 15.75
C SER A 53 3.18 8.14 15.80
N SER A 54 2.12 8.12 14.98
CA SER A 54 1.11 7.06 15.01
C SER A 54 0.49 6.69 13.66
N LEU A 55 0.71 7.49 12.62
CA LEU A 55 0.13 7.28 11.28
C LEU A 55 1.20 7.31 10.19
N LEU A 56 1.02 6.46 9.20
CA LEU A 56 1.85 6.33 8.00
C LEU A 56 0.97 6.55 6.77
N PHE A 57 1.37 7.48 5.91
CA PHE A 57 0.68 7.83 4.68
C PHE A 57 1.47 7.26 3.51
N LEU A 58 0.87 6.34 2.76
CA LEU A 58 1.52 5.68 1.64
C LEU A 58 0.71 5.83 0.35
N ARG A 59 1.41 5.77 -0.77
CA ARG A 59 0.80 5.64 -2.10
C ARG A 59 1.63 4.72 -3.00
N GLY A 60 1.05 4.30 -4.11
CA GLY A 60 1.74 3.53 -5.12
C GLY A 60 0.95 3.45 -6.42
N VAL A 61 1.63 3.08 -7.49
CA VAL A 61 1.01 2.79 -8.78
C VAL A 61 1.23 1.32 -9.08
N LEU A 62 0.15 0.61 -9.38
CA LEU A 62 0.21 -0.75 -9.88
C LEU A 62 0.44 -0.69 -11.39
N THR A 63 1.50 -1.31 -11.87
CA THR A 63 1.82 -1.35 -13.30
C THR A 63 1.87 -2.78 -13.82
N ALA A 64 1.46 -2.97 -15.07
CA ALA A 64 1.75 -4.15 -15.87
C ALA A 64 2.82 -3.73 -16.90
N SER A 65 4.08 -4.07 -16.65
CA SER A 65 5.22 -3.44 -17.33
C SER A 65 5.15 -1.91 -17.17
N ASP A 66 5.04 -1.13 -18.26
CA ASP A 66 4.94 0.34 -18.21
C ASP A 66 3.50 0.88 -18.17
N ARG A 67 2.49 0.01 -18.14
CA ARG A 67 1.09 0.42 -18.21
C ARG A 67 0.47 0.54 -16.81
N PRO A 68 -0.02 1.71 -16.40
CA PRO A 68 -0.74 1.87 -15.14
C PRO A 68 -2.06 1.08 -15.15
N VAL A 69 -2.23 0.18 -14.19
CA VAL A 69 -3.46 -0.61 -14.00
C VAL A 69 -4.34 0.05 -12.94
N ALA A 70 -3.75 0.51 -11.84
CA ALA A 70 -4.45 1.24 -10.79
C ALA A 70 -3.48 2.12 -9.99
N THR A 71 -4.01 3.15 -9.33
CA THR A 71 -3.29 3.82 -8.24
C THR A 71 -3.87 3.38 -6.90
N ALA A 72 -3.03 3.33 -5.88
CA ALA A 72 -3.41 3.03 -4.51
C ALA A 72 -2.88 4.11 -3.57
N SER A 73 -3.67 4.50 -2.59
CA SER A 73 -3.25 5.35 -1.48
C SER A 73 -3.91 4.88 -0.20
N GLY A 74 -3.23 5.05 0.93
CA GLY A 74 -3.82 4.67 2.20
C GLY A 74 -3.09 5.20 3.40
N VAL A 75 -3.72 4.97 4.55
CA VAL A 75 -3.23 5.38 5.86
C VAL A 75 -3.17 4.15 6.76
N TRP A 76 -2.01 3.92 7.36
CA TRP A 76 -1.81 2.86 8.36
C TRP A 76 -1.59 3.47 9.73
N LYS A 77 -2.17 2.83 10.75
CA LYS A 77 -1.96 3.17 12.15
C LYS A 77 -0.94 2.22 12.76
N ILE A 78 0.08 2.78 13.39
CA ILE A 78 1.04 2.05 14.20
C ILE A 78 0.36 1.70 15.53
N LEU A 79 0.28 0.41 15.84
CA LEU A 79 -0.27 -0.06 17.10
C LEU A 79 0.81 -0.01 18.19
N LYS A 80 0.43 0.52 19.34
CA LYS A 80 1.25 0.44 20.55
C LYS A 80 0.89 -0.82 21.32
N PRO A 81 1.86 -1.48 22.00
CA PRO A 81 1.54 -2.52 22.98
C PRO A 81 0.52 -1.99 23.98
N ARG A 82 -0.49 -2.81 24.31
CA ARG A 82 -1.45 -2.49 25.35
C ARG A 82 -0.74 -2.67 26.70
N GLN A 83 -0.54 -1.57 27.44
CA GLN A 83 -0.12 -1.62 28.84
C GLN A 83 -1.25 -2.15 29.72
#